data_AF-A0A371RHZ5-F1
#
_entry.id   AF-A0A371RHZ5-F1
#
_cell.length_a   1.000
_cell.length_b   1.000
_cell.length_c   1.000
_cell.angle_alpha   90.00
_cell.angle_beta   90.00
_cell.angle_gamma   90.00
#
_symmetry.space_group_name_H-M   'P 1'
#
loop_
_entity.id
_entity.type
_entity.pdbx_description
1 polymer ?
#
loop_
_entity_poly.entity_id
_entity_poly.type
_entity_poly.pdbx_seq_one_letter_code
_entity_poly.pdbx_strand_id
1 'polypeptide(L)' 'MVTIVVRDNNVEQALRALKKKMQREGTFREMKRRKFYEKPSERRARQKAEAVRRARKLQRKKMQREGLI' A
#
# COMPACT_ATOMS: atom_id res chain seq x y z
N MET A 1 12.96 -2.93 -2.97
CA MET A 1 14.01 -1.89 -3.04
C MET A 1 13.55 -0.85 -4.04
N VAL A 2 13.34 0.40 -3.63
CA VAL A 2 12.73 1.44 -4.48
C VAL A 2 13.82 2.18 -5.24
N THR A 3 13.86 2.02 -6.56
CA THR A 3 14.71 2.82 -7.46
C THR A 3 13.87 3.83 -8.25
N ILE A 4 14.41 5.03 -8.45
CA ILE A 4 13.78 6.14 -9.19
C ILE A 4 14.83 6.77 -10.07
N VAL A 5 14.48 6.92 -11.34
CA VAL A 5 15.32 7.58 -12.34
C VAL A 5 14.93 9.05 -12.33
N VAL A 6 15.88 9.93 -12.03
CA VAL A 6 15.72 11.37 -12.17
C VAL A 6 16.05 11.72 -13.62
N ARG A 7 15.15 12.44 -14.29
CA ARG A 7 15.40 13.00 -15.63
C ARG A 7 15.48 14.52 -15.50
N ASP A 8 16.37 15.13 -16.27
CA ASP A 8 16.45 16.58 -16.47
C ASP A 8 16.67 17.41 -15.18
N ASN A 9 17.44 16.88 -14.22
CA ASN A 9 17.70 17.51 -12.92
C ASN A 9 16.44 17.91 -12.11
N ASN A 10 15.27 17.34 -12.44
CA ASN A 10 14.02 17.68 -11.74
C ASN A 10 13.88 16.87 -10.43
N VAL A 11 14.65 17.29 -9.42
CA VAL A 11 14.77 16.62 -8.12
C VAL A 11 13.45 16.66 -7.34
N GLU A 12 12.70 17.75 -7.39
CA GLU A 12 11.46 17.90 -6.63
C GLU A 12 10.40 16.90 -7.11
N GLN A 13 10.28 16.71 -8.41
CA GLN A 13 9.36 15.73 -8.99
C GLN A 13 9.77 14.29 -8.65
N ALA A 14 11.07 14.00 -8.67
CA ALA A 14 11.59 12.70 -8.27
C ALA A 14 11.31 12.39 -6.79
N LEU A 15 11.44 13.37 -5.89
CA LEU A 15 11.11 13.22 -4.47
C LEU A 15 9.61 13.00 -4.24
N ARG A 16 8.75 13.71 -4.98
CA ARG A 16 7.29 13.48 -4.94
C ARG A 16 6.94 12.07 -5.43
N ALA A 17 7.58 11.61 -6.51
CA ALA A 17 7.40 10.26 -7.04
C ALA A 17 7.89 9.20 -6.05
N LEU A 18 9.00 9.44 -5.35
CA LEU A 18 9.55 8.58 -4.30
C LEU A 18 8.58 8.40 -3.17
N LYS A 19 8.11 9.51 -2.60
CA LYS A 19 7.14 9.50 -1.51
C LYS A 19 5.88 8.74 -1.90
N LYS A 20 5.38 8.96 -3.12
CA LYS A 20 4.18 8.27 -3.64
C LYS A 20 4.42 6.78 -3.86
N LYS A 21 5.59 6.37 -4.35
CA LYS A 21 5.97 4.96 -4.56
C LYS A 21 6.17 4.23 -3.23
N MET A 22 6.86 4.83 -2.26
CA MET A 22 7.01 4.28 -0.90
C MET A 22 5.66 4.13 -0.17
N GLN A 23 4.75 5.10 -0.33
CA GLN A 23 3.41 5.01 0.23
C GLN A 23 2.59 3.86 -0.40
N ARG A 24 2.73 3.61 -1.70
CA ARG A 24 2.06 2.50 -2.40
C ARG A 24 2.62 1.14 -1.99
N GLU A 25 3.94 1.03 -1.85
CA GLU A 25 4.59 -0.20 -1.39
C GLU A 25 4.28 -0.50 0.08
N GLY A 26 3.83 0.49 0.85
CA GLY A 26 3.39 0.29 2.22
C GLY A 26 4.53 0.12 3.22
N THR A 27 5.77 0.47 2.82
CA THR A 27 6.98 0.39 3.65
C THR A 27 6.82 1.14 4.98
N PHE A 28 6.19 2.31 4.98
CA PHE A 28 5.87 3.06 6.21
C PHE A 28 4.88 2.33 7.14
N ARG A 29 3.92 1.60 6.57
CA ARG A 29 2.98 0.80 7.37
C ARG A 29 3.68 -0.40 7.97
N GLU A 30 4.61 -0.99 7.23
CA GLU A 30 5.39 -2.13 7.70
C GLU A 30 6.36 -1.72 8.81
N MET A 31 7.06 -0.59 8.65
CA MET A 31 7.90 0.00 9.70
C MET A 31 7.12 0.25 11.00
N LYS A 32 5.91 0.82 10.91
CA LYS A 32 5.06 1.05 12.10
C LYS A 32 4.61 -0.26 12.76
N ARG A 33 4.34 -1.32 11.97
CA ARG A 33 3.91 -2.62 12.48
C ARG A 33 5.03 -3.41 13.15
N ARG A 34 6.26 -3.26 12.67
CA ARG A 34 7.43 -3.96 13.20
C ARG A 34 8.05 -3.27 14.43
N LYS A 35 7.55 -2.09 14.83
CA LYS A 35 8.06 -1.33 15.98
C LYS A 35 7.80 -2.02 17.33
N PHE A 36 6.74 -2.83 17.42
CA PHE A 36 6.37 -3.55 18.64
C PHE A 36 6.05 -5.01 18.31
N TYR A 37 6.29 -5.90 19.27
CA TYR A 37 5.89 -7.30 19.14
C TYR A 37 4.37 -7.39 19.06
N GLU A 38 3.87 -8.07 18.02
CA GLU A 38 2.46 -8.37 17.85
C GLU A 38 2.24 -9.86 18.13
N LYS A 39 1.28 -10.18 19.00
CA LYS A 39 0.96 -11.57 19.32
C LYS A 39 0.50 -12.31 18.05
N PRO A 40 0.91 -13.57 17.82
CA PRO A 40 0.58 -14.30 16.59
C PRO A 40 -0.93 -14.51 16.35
N SER A 41 -1.75 -14.45 17.40
CA SER A 41 -3.22 -14.46 17.28
C SER A 41 -3.75 -13.16 16.65
N GLU A 42 -3.25 -12.01 17.11
CA GLU A 42 -3.64 -10.68 16.63
C GLU A 42 -3.19 -10.46 15.20
N ARG A 43 -1.97 -10.92 14.87
CA ARG A 43 -1.45 -10.91 13.50
C ARG A 43 -2.35 -11.67 12.55
N ARG A 44 -2.84 -12.85 12.94
CA ARG A 44 -3.78 -13.68 12.15
C ARG A 44 -5.13 -13.00 11.97
N ALA A 45 -5.69 -12.41 13.03
CA ALA A 45 -6.97 -11.68 12.95
C ALA A 45 -6.88 -10.48 12.00
N ARG A 46 -5.80 -9.71 12.08
CA ARG A 46 -5.54 -8.56 11.21
C ARG A 46 -5.38 -8.97 9.76
N GLN A 47 -4.61 -10.01 9.46
CA GLN A 47 -4.43 -10.52 8.11
C GLN A 47 -5.77 -10.95 7.48
N LYS A 48 -6.61 -11.65 8.23
CA LYS A 48 -7.97 -12.02 7.79
C LYS A 48 -8.82 -10.78 7.48
N ALA A 49 -8.84 -9.79 8.37
CA ALA A 49 -9.58 -8.55 8.17
C ALA A 49 -9.07 -7.75 6.93
N GLU A 50 -7.76 -7.72 6.71
CA GLU A 50 -7.16 -7.07 5.55
C GLU A 50 -7.47 -7.79 4.24
N ALA A 51 -7.52 -9.12 4.24
CA ALA A 51 -7.91 -9.92 3.08
C ALA A 51 -9.36 -9.64 2.69
N VAL A 52 -10.29 -9.62 3.65
CA VAL A 52 -11.69 -9.27 3.42
C VAL A 52 -11.81 -7.84 2.88
N ARG A 53 -11.08 -6.87 3.45
CA ARG A 53 -11.08 -5.48 2.97
C ARG A 53 -10.54 -5.36 1.54
N ARG A 54 -9.50 -6.12 1.20
CA ARG A 54 -8.95 -6.18 -0.16
C ARG A 54 -9.94 -6.78 -1.15
N ALA A 55 -10.60 -7.88 -0.79
CA ALA A 55 -11.61 -8.54 -1.62
C ALA A 55 -12.78 -7.59 -1.91
N ARG A 56 -13.33 -6.92 -0.89
CA ARG A 56 -14.40 -5.90 -1.05
C ARG A 56 -13.98 -4.76 -1.97
N LYS A 57 -12.73 -4.28 -1.84
CA LYS A 57 -12.20 -3.21 -2.71
C LYS A 57 -12.07 -3.69 -4.16
N LEU A 58 -11.65 -4.94 -4.39
CA LEU A 58 -11.54 -5.52 -5.72
C LEU A 58 -12.92 -5.66 -6.37
N GLN A 59 -13.91 -6.16 -5.63
CA GLN A 59 -15.30 -6.27 -6.09
C GLN A 59 -15.87 -4.90 -6.45
N ARG A 60 -15.68 -3.87 -5.62
CA ARG A 60 -16.12 -2.51 -5.94
C ARG A 60 -15.50 -1.98 -7.24
N LYS A 61 -14.21 -2.25 -7.47
CA LYS A 61 -13.53 -1.86 -8.71
C LYS A 61 -14.05 -2.62 -9.93
N LYS A 62 -14.43 -3.90 -9.78
CA LYS A 62 -15.05 -4.69 -10.86
C LYS A 62 -16.43 -4.12 -11.22
N MET A 63 -17.29 -3.88 -10.22
CA MET A 63 -18.61 -3.29 -10.44
C MET A 63 -18.56 -1.93 -11.14
N GLN A 64 -17.58 -1.08 -10.78
CA GLN A 64 -17.33 0.19 -11.47
C GLN A 64 -16.87 0.04 -12.92
N ARG A 65 -16.13 -1.04 -13.22
CA ARG A 65 -15.68 -1.33 -14.59
C ARG A 65 -16.80 -1.90 -15.45
N GLU A 66 -17.71 -2.65 -14.84
CA GLU A 66 -18.84 -3.31 -15.47
C GLU A 66 -20.08 -2.40 -15.56
N GLY A 67 -20.00 -1.15 -15.08
CA GLY A 67 -21.09 -0.16 -15.18
C GLY A 67 -22.29 -0.43 -14.27
N LEU A 68 -22.14 -1.35 -13.31
CA LEU A 68 -23.16 -1.65 -12.31
C LEU A 68 -23.25 -0.58 -11.20
N ILE A 69 -22.23 0.31 -11.11
CA ILE A 69 -22.14 1.53 -10.27
C ILE A 69 -21.23 2.56 -10.96
#